data_AF-A0A1F8RFI8-F1
#
_entry.id   AF-A0A1F8RFI8-F1
#
_cell.length_a   1.000
_cell.length_b   1.000
_cell.length_c   1.000
_cell.angle_alpha   90.00
_cell.angle_beta   90.00
_cell.angle_gamma   90.00
#
_symmetry.space_group_name_H-M   'P 1'
#
loop_
_entity.id
_entity.type
_entity.pdbx_description
1 polymer ?
#
loop_
_entity_poly.entity_id
_entity_poly.type
_entity_poly.pdbx_seq_one_letter_code
_entity_poly.pdbx_strand_id
1 'polypeptide(L)'
;MYARLFAMLRPPAFFIALLCGVLWWFAPRIPLFSSELAQVLLLVVIVLCGLLFLYTLVGPALSYVQCRPTHLLVSTPLFRMAVSYARIRNVRPVKFVPPNLGWSQRRFLEPFLGMTVVSVDLKSYPLNEKLLRLWLNPYMFASDVSGLLLLTRDWMATSRDIDAHRTAWKTRNQSLAPASPLSGLR
;
A
#
# COMPACT_ATOMS: atom_id res chain seq x y z
N MET A 1 6.92 -3.03 4.32
CA MET A 1 5.79 -3.54 5.13
C MET A 1 4.99 -4.65 4.45
N TYR A 2 4.37 -4.40 3.28
CA TYR A 2 3.49 -5.37 2.61
C TYR A 2 4.13 -6.73 2.29
N ALA A 3 5.42 -6.75 1.91
CA ALA A 3 6.14 -8.01 1.72
C ALA A 3 6.06 -8.97 2.91
N ARG A 4 6.14 -8.44 4.14
CA ARG A 4 6.03 -9.24 5.38
C ARG A 4 4.60 -9.67 5.66
N LEU A 5 3.62 -8.81 5.38
CA LEU A 5 2.19 -9.13 5.52
C LEU A 5 1.81 -10.32 4.64
N PHE A 6 2.18 -10.27 3.36
CA PHE A 6 1.93 -11.37 2.45
C PHE A 6 2.80 -12.60 2.75
N ALA A 7 4.04 -12.43 3.21
CA ALA A 7 4.86 -13.57 3.63
C ALA A 7 4.24 -14.35 4.81
N MET A 8 3.56 -13.68 5.74
CA MET A 8 2.83 -14.35 6.82
C MET A 8 1.59 -15.10 6.34
N LEU A 9 0.93 -14.60 5.29
CA LEU A 9 -0.26 -15.23 4.68
C LEU A 9 0.06 -16.41 3.76
N ARG A 10 1.30 -16.49 3.24
CA ARG A 10 1.75 -17.57 2.35
C ARG A 10 1.64 -18.98 2.95
N PRO A 11 2.24 -19.27 4.13
CA PRO A 11 2.18 -20.62 4.69
C PRO A 11 0.75 -21.11 4.95
N PRO A 12 -0.16 -20.36 5.61
CA PRO A 12 -1.51 -20.86 5.83
C PRO A 12 -2.27 -21.04 4.52
N ALA A 13 -2.13 -20.16 3.54
CA ALA A 13 -2.76 -20.33 2.23
C ALA A 13 -2.30 -21.62 1.53
N PHE A 14 -0.99 -21.92 1.60
CA PHE A 14 -0.44 -23.16 1.06
C PHE A 14 -0.95 -24.39 1.81
N PHE A 15 -0.94 -24.38 3.15
CA PHE A 15 -1.42 -25.51 3.95
C PHE A 15 -2.92 -25.76 3.77
N ILE A 16 -3.74 -24.72 3.64
CA ILE A 16 -5.18 -24.87 3.36
C ILE A 16 -5.38 -25.47 1.97
N ALA A 17 -4.69 -24.96 0.95
CA ALA A 17 -4.77 -25.52 -0.40
C ALA A 17 -4.32 -26.99 -0.45
N LEU A 18 -3.22 -27.31 0.25
CA LEU A 18 -2.69 -28.67 0.37
C LEU A 18 -3.68 -29.59 1.10
N LEU A 19 -4.22 -29.15 2.24
CA LEU A 19 -5.20 -29.91 3.03
C LEU A 19 -6.45 -30.18 2.20
N CYS A 20 -6.98 -29.17 1.49
CA CYS A 20 -8.12 -29.34 0.60
C CYS A 20 -7.81 -30.29 -0.56
N GLY A 21 -6.61 -30.22 -1.14
CA GLY A 21 -6.18 -31.15 -2.19
C GLY A 21 -6.08 -32.60 -1.71
N VAL A 22 -5.51 -32.81 -0.51
CA VAL A 22 -5.47 -34.13 0.14
C VAL A 22 -6.89 -34.62 0.44
N LEU A 23 -7.75 -33.74 0.97
CA LEU A 23 -9.14 -34.10 1.25
C LEU A 23 -9.89 -34.49 -0.02
N TRP A 24 -9.67 -33.77 -1.14
CA TRP A 24 -10.26 -34.09 -2.43
C TRP A 24 -9.79 -35.46 -2.97
N TRP A 25 -8.51 -35.78 -2.80
CA TRP A 25 -7.95 -37.10 -3.17
C TRP A 25 -8.58 -38.25 -2.37
N PHE A 26 -8.88 -38.02 -1.08
CA PHE A 26 -9.53 -39.00 -0.21
C PHE A 26 -11.07 -38.95 -0.23
N ALA A 27 -11.66 -37.89 -0.77
CA ALA A 27 -13.11 -37.67 -0.85
C ALA A 27 -13.91 -38.85 -1.42
N PRO A 28 -13.49 -39.54 -2.50
CA PRO A 28 -14.26 -40.66 -3.04
C PRO A 28 -14.32 -41.89 -2.11
N ARG A 29 -13.49 -41.95 -1.05
CA ARG A 29 -13.52 -43.02 -0.04
C ARG A 29 -14.40 -42.69 1.16
N ILE A 30 -14.89 -41.46 1.29
CA ILE A 30 -15.66 -40.99 2.45
C ILE A 30 -17.11 -40.70 2.01
N PRO A 31 -18.12 -41.40 2.54
CA PRO A 31 -19.51 -41.27 2.08
C PRO A 31 -20.13 -39.88 2.34
N LEU A 32 -19.53 -39.06 3.21
CA LEU A 32 -19.92 -37.66 3.44
C LEU A 32 -19.52 -36.70 2.30
N PHE A 33 -18.53 -37.06 1.48
CA PHE A 33 -17.98 -36.21 0.41
C PHE A 33 -18.08 -36.85 -0.98
N SER A 34 -18.81 -37.96 -1.11
CA SER A 34 -19.06 -38.64 -2.39
C SER A 34 -20.14 -37.98 -3.24
N SER A 35 -20.78 -36.90 -2.75
CA SER A 35 -21.74 -36.14 -3.54
C SER A 35 -21.03 -35.25 -4.58
N GLU A 36 -21.56 -35.22 -5.79
CA GLU A 36 -21.07 -34.36 -6.89
C GLU A 36 -20.89 -32.89 -6.45
N LEU A 37 -21.84 -32.37 -5.65
CA LEU A 37 -21.79 -31.02 -5.12
C LEU A 37 -20.60 -30.78 -4.18
N ALA A 38 -20.24 -31.76 -3.34
CA ALA A 38 -19.10 -31.64 -2.44
C ALA A 38 -17.77 -31.61 -3.20
N GLN A 39 -17.65 -32.40 -4.28
CA GLN A 39 -16.47 -32.41 -5.13
C GLN A 39 -16.28 -31.09 -5.88
N VAL A 40 -17.37 -30.53 -6.43
CA VAL A 40 -17.34 -29.21 -7.09
C VAL A 40 -16.98 -28.11 -6.09
N LEU A 41 -17.54 -28.13 -4.88
CA LEU A 41 -17.26 -27.13 -3.84
C LEU A 41 -15.79 -27.20 -3.39
N LEU A 42 -15.23 -28.40 -3.22
CA LEU A 42 -13.81 -28.59 -2.92
C LEU A 42 -12.91 -28.04 -4.04
N LEU A 43 -13.25 -28.29 -5.30
CA LEU A 43 -12.51 -27.75 -6.45
C LEU A 43 -12.53 -26.21 -6.45
N VAL A 44 -13.70 -25.61 -6.21
CA VAL A 44 -13.84 -24.15 -6.09
C VAL A 44 -12.97 -23.60 -4.96
N VAL A 45 -12.94 -24.26 -3.79
CA VAL A 45 -12.08 -23.85 -2.66
C VAL A 45 -10.60 -23.96 -3.02
N ILE A 46 -10.18 -25.05 -3.65
CA ILE A 46 -8.78 -25.23 -4.10
C ILE A 46 -8.38 -24.13 -5.09
N VAL A 47 -9.20 -23.86 -6.10
CA VAL A 47 -8.95 -22.79 -7.08
C VAL A 47 -8.88 -21.43 -6.39
N LEU A 48 -9.83 -21.12 -5.52
CA LEU A 48 -9.87 -19.84 -4.79
C LEU A 48 -8.63 -19.67 -3.90
N CYS A 49 -8.24 -20.70 -3.14
CA CYS A 49 -7.04 -20.69 -2.32
C CYS A 49 -5.76 -20.58 -3.15
N GLY A 50 -5.68 -21.27 -4.28
CA GLY A 50 -4.56 -21.17 -5.22
C GLY A 50 -4.42 -19.77 -5.81
N LEU A 51 -5.54 -19.14 -6.17
CA LEU A 51 -5.58 -17.78 -6.70
C LEU A 51 -5.18 -16.74 -5.64
N LEU A 52 -5.65 -16.92 -4.39
CA LEU A 52 -5.20 -16.12 -3.24
C LEU A 52 -3.71 -16.29 -2.98
N PHE A 53 -3.18 -17.52 -3.01
CA PHE A 53 -1.76 -17.79 -2.86
C PHE A 53 -0.93 -17.09 -3.93
N LEU A 54 -1.34 -17.20 -5.20
CA LEU A 54 -0.69 -16.51 -6.31
C LEU A 54 -0.71 -14.99 -6.11
N TYR A 55 -1.83 -14.44 -5.66
CA TYR A 55 -1.94 -13.03 -5.32
C TYR A 55 -0.95 -12.62 -4.21
N THR A 56 -0.68 -13.47 -3.20
CA THR A 56 0.32 -13.18 -2.16
C THR A 56 1.77 -13.15 -2.65
N LEU A 57 2.06 -13.73 -3.82
CA LEU A 57 3.37 -13.64 -4.46
C LEU A 57 3.55 -12.29 -5.17
N VAL A 58 2.52 -11.85 -5.90
CA VAL A 58 2.56 -10.63 -6.73
C VAL A 58 2.29 -9.38 -5.91
N GLY A 59 1.42 -9.44 -4.90
CA GLY A 59 0.98 -8.30 -4.08
C GLY A 59 2.13 -7.40 -3.57
N PRO A 60 3.20 -7.96 -2.97
CA PRO A 60 4.35 -7.17 -2.53
C PRO A 60 5.06 -6.38 -3.64
N ALA A 61 5.15 -6.92 -4.86
CA ALA A 61 5.80 -6.25 -5.98
C ALA A 61 4.99 -5.05 -6.49
N LEU A 62 3.69 -5.01 -6.19
CA LEU A 62 2.79 -3.91 -6.56
C LEU A 62 2.87 -2.72 -5.60
N SER A 63 3.53 -2.87 -4.43
CA SER A 63 3.72 -1.74 -3.51
C SER A 63 4.95 -0.93 -3.89
N TYR A 64 4.75 0.24 -4.49
CA TYR A 64 5.82 1.15 -4.89
C TYR A 64 5.35 2.61 -4.84
N VAL A 65 6.31 3.50 -4.65
CA VAL A 65 6.11 4.95 -4.77
C VAL A 65 6.84 5.39 -6.03
N GLN A 66 6.17 6.16 -6.87
CA GLN A 66 6.76 6.68 -8.09
C GLN A 66 6.46 8.18 -8.22
N CYS A 67 7.51 8.98 -8.33
CA CYS A 67 7.39 10.38 -8.67
C CYS A 67 7.10 10.50 -10.18
N ARG A 68 5.92 11.01 -10.54
CA ARG A 68 5.60 11.38 -11.92
C ARG A 68 5.74 12.90 -12.08
N PRO A 69 5.84 13.44 -13.31
CA PRO A 69 6.01 14.88 -13.51
C PRO A 69 4.86 15.76 -13.01
N THR A 70 3.65 15.21 -12.84
CA THR A 70 2.44 15.96 -12.45
C THR A 70 1.92 15.60 -11.06
N HIS A 71 2.23 14.40 -10.56
CA HIS A 71 1.74 13.87 -9.30
C HIS A 71 2.70 12.82 -8.72
N LEU A 72 2.55 12.56 -7.43
CA LEU A 72 3.17 11.44 -6.75
C LEU A 72 2.21 10.25 -6.81
N LEU A 73 2.64 9.14 -7.42
CA LEU A 73 1.87 7.91 -7.46
C LEU A 73 2.28 7.03 -6.27
N VAL A 74 1.33 6.71 -5.40
CA VAL A 74 1.49 5.75 -4.32
C VAL A 74 0.68 4.51 -4.67
N SER A 75 1.37 3.45 -5.07
CA SER A 75 0.78 2.15 -5.37
C SER A 75 0.90 1.27 -4.13
N THR A 76 -0.24 0.78 -3.65
CA THR A 76 -0.33 -0.29 -2.67
C THR A 76 -0.87 -1.56 -3.36
N PRO A 77 -0.73 -2.74 -2.74
CA PRO A 77 -1.12 -4.01 -3.37
C PRO A 77 -2.60 -4.08 -3.79
N LEU A 78 -3.48 -3.40 -3.06
CA LEU A 78 -4.92 -3.37 -3.30
C LEU A 78 -5.38 -2.06 -3.96
N PHE A 79 -4.66 -0.96 -3.73
CA PHE A 79 -5.13 0.37 -4.10
C PHE A 79 -4.02 1.26 -4.65
N ARG A 80 -4.31 2.00 -5.72
CA ARG A 80 -3.37 2.97 -6.30
C ARG A 80 -3.94 4.37 -6.18
N MET A 81 -3.15 5.32 -5.68
CA MET A 81 -3.57 6.71 -5.57
C MET A 81 -2.56 7.67 -6.18
N ALA A 82 -3.08 8.66 -6.88
CA ALA A 82 -2.31 9.79 -7.39
C ALA A 82 -2.50 11.00 -6.47
N VAL A 83 -1.40 11.50 -5.93
CA VAL A 83 -1.36 12.67 -5.05
C VAL A 83 -0.74 13.84 -5.81
N SER A 84 -1.52 14.88 -6.11
CA SER A 84 -0.99 16.07 -6.77
C SER A 84 0.05 16.80 -5.90
N TYR A 85 1.13 17.28 -6.51
CA TYR A 85 2.16 18.09 -5.82
C TYR A 85 1.60 19.38 -5.20
N ALA A 86 0.48 19.90 -5.73
CA ALA A 86 -0.21 21.06 -5.18
C ALA A 86 -0.76 20.83 -3.76
N ARG A 87 -1.07 19.56 -3.44
CA ARG A 87 -1.61 19.14 -2.13
C ARG A 87 -0.52 18.87 -1.11
N ILE A 88 0.72 18.67 -1.54
CA ILE A 88 1.86 18.41 -0.64
C ILE A 88 2.26 19.71 0.04
N ARG A 89 2.07 19.77 1.36
CA ARG A 89 2.54 20.88 2.20
C ARG A 89 4.03 20.75 2.45
N ASN A 90 4.43 19.61 2.99
CA ASN A 90 5.80 19.37 3.43
C ASN A 90 6.22 17.92 3.18
N VAL A 91 7.51 17.70 3.05
CA VAL A 91 8.14 16.37 2.96
C VAL A 91 9.26 16.36 3.99
N ARG A 92 9.21 15.44 4.94
CA ARG A 92 10.18 15.41 6.03
C ARG A 92 10.51 13.98 6.45
N PRO A 93 11.76 13.70 6.83
CA PRO A 93 12.11 12.44 7.45
C PRO A 93 11.52 12.36 8.86
N VAL A 94 10.86 11.27 9.19
CA VAL A 94 10.35 10.98 10.53
C VAL A 94 10.74 9.58 10.96
N LYS A 95 10.89 9.34 12.26
CA LYS A 95 11.10 7.98 12.76
C LYS A 95 9.77 7.24 12.78
N PHE A 96 9.76 6.00 12.30
CA PHE A 96 8.57 5.14 12.32
C PHE A 96 8.36 4.59 13.73
N VAL A 97 7.49 5.27 14.48
CA VAL A 97 7.09 4.89 15.85
C VAL A 97 5.57 5.02 15.96
N PRO A 98 4.80 4.02 15.50
CA PRO A 98 3.36 4.09 15.56
C PRO A 98 2.87 4.01 17.02
N PRO A 99 1.87 4.83 17.40
CA PRO A 99 1.30 4.79 18.74
C PRO A 99 0.44 3.54 18.97
N ASN A 100 0.36 3.07 20.22
CA ASN A 100 -0.52 1.98 20.66
C ASN A 100 -0.39 0.66 19.87
N LEU A 101 0.78 0.01 19.97
CA LEU A 101 1.00 -1.30 19.39
C LEU A 101 0.62 -2.43 20.34
N GLY A 102 -0.35 -3.26 19.94
CA GLY A 102 -0.58 -4.56 20.57
C GLY A 102 0.60 -5.52 20.37
N TRP A 103 0.69 -6.59 21.17
CA TRP A 103 1.84 -7.52 21.13
C TRP A 103 2.06 -8.17 19.76
N SER A 104 0.99 -8.63 19.11
CA SER A 104 1.03 -9.22 17.76
C SER A 104 1.48 -8.20 16.70
N GLN A 105 0.97 -6.97 16.77
CA GLN A 105 1.32 -5.87 15.87
C GLN A 105 2.76 -5.42 16.05
N ARG A 106 3.24 -5.37 17.30
CA ARG A 106 4.63 -5.04 17.63
C ARG A 106 5.59 -6.05 17.01
N ARG A 107 5.32 -7.35 17.14
CA ARG A 107 6.11 -8.41 16.48
C ARG A 107 6.06 -8.33 14.95
N PHE A 108 4.94 -7.89 14.37
CA PHE A 108 4.85 -7.65 12.93
C PHE A 108 5.71 -6.47 12.48
N LEU A 109 5.64 -5.35 13.20
CA LEU A 109 6.31 -4.09 12.84
C LEU A 109 7.74 -3.97 13.35
N GLU A 110 8.17 -4.84 14.26
CA GLU A 110 9.50 -4.90 14.87
C GLU A 110 10.66 -4.51 13.95
N PRO A 111 10.82 -5.06 12.72
CA PRO A 111 11.93 -4.67 11.86
C PRO A 111 11.87 -3.21 11.43
N PHE A 112 10.68 -2.63 11.32
CA PHE A 112 10.46 -1.28 10.82
C PHE A 112 10.50 -0.22 11.92
N LEU A 113 10.39 -0.62 13.20
CA LEU A 113 10.40 0.31 14.32
C LEU A 113 11.73 1.07 14.40
N GLY A 114 11.64 2.39 14.50
CA GLY A 114 12.82 3.26 14.58
C GLY A 114 13.51 3.54 13.24
N MET A 115 13.07 2.91 12.13
CA MET A 115 13.54 3.28 10.80
C MET A 115 13.10 4.71 10.44
N THR A 116 13.94 5.43 9.70
CA THR A 116 13.56 6.71 9.11
C THR A 116 12.68 6.47 7.90
N VAL A 117 11.52 7.12 7.87
CA VAL A 117 10.54 7.05 6.79
C VAL A 117 10.25 8.46 6.29
N VAL A 118 9.77 8.58 5.05
CA VAL A 118 9.41 9.89 4.49
C VAL A 118 7.95 10.19 4.82
N SER A 119 7.71 11.20 5.66
CA SER A 119 6.36 11.76 5.86
C SER A 119 6.06 12.75 4.77
N VAL A 120 4.97 12.51 4.04
CA VAL A 120 4.42 13.44 3.06
C VAL A 120 3.18 14.06 3.68
N ASP A 121 3.33 15.29 4.14
CA ASP A 121 2.27 16.03 4.81
C ASP A 121 1.39 16.68 3.74
N LEU A 122 0.08 16.41 3.80
CA LEU A 122 -0.90 16.83 2.80
C LEU A 122 -1.81 17.93 3.36
N LYS A 123 -2.29 18.82 2.49
CA LYS A 123 -3.37 19.76 2.83
C LYS A 123 -4.66 19.00 3.14
N SER A 124 -4.95 17.99 2.32
CA SER A 124 -6.09 17.10 2.41
C SER A 124 -5.81 15.84 1.60
N TYR A 125 -6.40 14.72 2.00
CA TYR A 125 -6.30 13.48 1.24
C TYR A 125 -6.96 13.62 -0.14
N PRO A 126 -6.45 12.91 -1.18
CA PRO A 126 -7.07 12.93 -2.51
C PRO A 126 -8.46 12.29 -2.53
N LEU A 127 -8.74 11.41 -1.58
CA LEU A 127 -9.99 10.67 -1.41
C LEU A 127 -10.46 10.80 0.04
N ASN A 128 -11.67 10.35 0.31
CA ASN A 128 -12.22 10.29 1.67
C ASN A 128 -11.29 9.47 2.58
N GLU A 129 -10.87 10.07 3.71
CA GLU A 129 -9.96 9.45 4.67
C GLU A 129 -10.49 8.11 5.20
N LYS A 130 -11.81 8.00 5.44
CA LYS A 130 -12.42 6.75 5.90
C LYS A 130 -12.22 5.62 4.90
N LEU A 131 -12.36 5.93 3.61
CA LEU A 131 -12.15 4.95 2.54
C LEU A 131 -10.67 4.58 2.43
N LEU A 132 -9.78 5.58 2.50
CA LEU A 132 -8.34 5.33 2.51
C LEU A 132 -7.92 4.45 3.69
N ARG A 133 -8.46 4.66 4.89
CA ARG A 133 -8.17 3.85 6.07
C ARG A 133 -8.73 2.42 6.00
N LEU A 134 -9.75 2.18 5.18
CA LEU A 134 -10.28 0.84 4.94
C LEU A 134 -9.37 0.03 4.01
N TRP A 135 -8.79 0.67 2.99
CA TRP A 135 -7.98 0.00 1.97
C TRP A 135 -6.47 0.01 2.28
N LEU A 136 -5.96 1.08 2.88
CA LEU A 136 -4.57 1.20 3.30
C LEU A 136 -4.40 0.76 4.75
N ASN A 137 -3.19 0.28 5.04
CA ASN A 137 -2.85 -0.07 6.41
C ASN A 137 -2.80 1.21 7.28
N PRO A 138 -3.42 1.21 8.48
CA PRO A 138 -3.43 2.37 9.38
C PRO A 138 -2.04 2.92 9.72
N TYR A 139 -0.99 2.08 9.70
CA TYR A 139 0.39 2.50 9.96
C TYR A 139 1.02 3.33 8.82
N MET A 140 0.34 3.48 7.68
CA MET A 140 0.79 4.36 6.59
C MET A 140 0.32 5.80 6.77
N PHE A 141 -0.48 6.11 7.80
CA PHE A 141 -0.94 7.47 8.06
C PHE A 141 -0.12 8.09 9.18
N ALA A 142 0.23 9.37 9.01
CA ALA A 142 0.86 10.13 10.07
C ALA A 142 -0.13 10.35 11.22
N SER A 143 0.36 10.31 12.47
CA SER A 143 -0.48 10.45 13.67
C SER A 143 -0.74 11.90 14.05
N ASP A 144 0.17 12.80 13.65
CA ASP A 144 0.18 14.21 14.04
C ASP A 144 -0.45 15.12 12.98
N VAL A 145 -0.35 14.76 11.70
CA VAL A 145 -0.84 15.54 10.57
C VAL A 145 -1.54 14.66 9.53
N SER A 146 -2.42 15.26 8.73
CA SER A 146 -2.99 14.59 7.55
C SER A 146 -1.89 14.33 6.54
N GLY A 147 -1.34 13.12 6.54
CA GLY A 147 -0.15 12.79 5.76
C GLY A 147 0.07 11.29 5.61
N LEU A 148 0.94 10.94 4.69
CA LEU A 148 1.29 9.56 4.37
C LEU A 148 2.73 9.28 4.77
N LEU A 149 2.93 8.15 5.44
CA LEU A 149 4.24 7.61 5.79
C LEU A 149 4.69 6.65 4.69
N LEU A 150 5.74 7.03 3.97
CA LEU A 150 6.34 6.24 2.91
C LEU A 150 7.51 5.45 3.49
N LEU A 151 7.28 4.15 3.67
CA LEU A 151 8.28 3.22 4.18
C LEU A 151 9.16 2.73 3.02
N THR A 152 10.23 3.46 2.72
CA THR A 152 11.18 3.14 1.63
C THR A 152 12.53 2.70 2.17
N ARG A 153 13.31 1.96 1.35
CA ARG A 153 14.67 1.53 1.73
C ARG A 153 15.65 2.70 1.78
N ASP A 154 15.53 3.60 0.81
CA ASP A 154 16.34 4.82 0.71
C ASP A 154 15.43 6.04 0.84
N TRP A 155 15.28 6.51 2.08
CA TRP A 155 14.46 7.68 2.39
C TRP A 155 15.06 8.97 1.82
N MET A 156 16.38 9.06 1.68
CA MET A 156 17.07 10.24 1.16
C MET A 156 16.81 10.40 -0.33
N ALA A 157 16.97 9.32 -1.10
CA ALA A 157 16.65 9.31 -2.52
C ALA A 157 15.17 9.63 -2.74
N THR A 158 14.28 8.98 -1.98
CA THR A 158 12.83 9.21 -2.08
C THR A 158 12.46 10.68 -1.79
N SER A 159 13.01 11.28 -0.74
CA SER A 159 12.76 12.68 -0.39
C SER A 159 13.26 13.62 -1.49
N ARG A 160 14.49 13.40 -1.97
CA ARG A 160 15.10 14.20 -3.03
C ARG A 160 14.28 14.14 -4.33
N ASP A 161 13.84 12.95 -4.71
CA ASP A 161 13.03 12.75 -5.91
C ASP A 161 11.69 13.49 -5.83
N ILE A 162 11.02 13.44 -4.68
CA ILE A 162 9.76 14.16 -4.47
C ILE A 162 9.99 15.68 -4.56
N ASP A 163 11.03 16.20 -3.90
CA ASP A 163 11.32 17.64 -3.90
C ASP A 163 11.73 18.15 -5.29
N ALA A 164 12.54 17.38 -6.03
CA ALA A 164 12.93 17.70 -7.40
C ALA A 164 11.70 17.79 -8.33
N HIS A 165 10.82 16.79 -8.30
CA HIS A 165 9.62 16.77 -9.14
C HIS A 165 8.62 17.85 -8.73
N ARG A 166 8.46 18.11 -7.43
CA ARG A 166 7.60 19.18 -6.91
C ARG A 166 8.09 20.55 -7.37
N THR A 167 9.40 20.78 -7.34
CA THR A 167 10.02 22.04 -7.78
C THR A 167 9.84 22.22 -9.28
N ALA A 168 10.15 21.20 -10.07
CA ALA A 168 9.93 21.22 -11.53
C ALA A 168 8.46 21.48 -11.91
N TRP A 169 7.51 20.87 -11.18
CA TRP A 169 6.09 21.11 -11.36
C TRP A 169 5.70 22.56 -11.05
N LYS A 170 6.21 23.14 -9.96
CA LYS A 170 5.97 24.56 -9.61
C LYS A 170 6.50 25.50 -10.68
N THR A 171 7.74 25.30 -11.13
CA THR A 171 8.37 26.12 -12.18
C THR A 171 7.55 26.07 -13.48
N ARG A 172 7.12 24.87 -13.91
CA ARG A 172 6.27 24.70 -15.10
C ARG A 172 4.94 25.43 -14.97
N ASN A 173 4.28 25.33 -13.83
CA ASN A 173 3.01 26.01 -13.61
C ASN A 173 3.15 27.53 -13.50
N GLN A 174 4.28 28.04 -13.00
CA GLN A 174 4.57 29.48 -12.97
C GLN A 174 4.83 30.03 -14.38
N SER A 175 5.56 29.31 -15.24
CA SER A 175 5.78 29.72 -16.64
C SER A 175 4.50 29.71 -17.49
N LEU A 176 3.48 28.96 -17.07
CA LEU A 176 2.18 28.88 -17.75
C LEU A 176 1.15 29.90 -17.21
N ALA A 177 1.45 30.60 -16.12
CA ALA A 177 0.57 31.64 -15.62
C ALA A 177 0.66 32.85 -16.57
N PRO A 178 -0.46 33.29 -17.20
CA PRO A 178 -0.44 34.46 -18.06
C PRO A 178 0.02 35.66 -17.23
N ALA A 179 0.97 36.44 -17.77
CA ALA A 179 1.39 37.70 -17.17
C ALA A 179 0.14 38.55 -16.89
N SER A 180 -0.18 38.74 -15.62
CA SER A 180 -1.38 39.44 -15.22
C SER A 180 -1.33 40.86 -15.82
N PRO A 181 -2.28 41.27 -16.68
CA PRO A 181 -2.22 42.55 -17.41
C PRO A 181 -2.40 43.80 -16.53
N LEU A 182 -2.42 43.65 -15.20
CA LEU A 182 -2.68 44.72 -14.24
C LEU A 182 -1.41 45.39 -13.67
N SER A 183 -0.23 45.07 -14.19
CA SER A 183 1.03 45.74 -13.79
C SER A 183 1.34 47.02 -14.58
N GLY A 184 0.51 47.39 -15.56
CA GLY A 184 0.70 48.56 -16.43
C GLY A 184 -0.13 49.80 -16.09
N LEU A 185 -0.82 49.85 -14.95
CA LEU A 185 -1.61 51.00 -14.51
C LEU A 185 -1.09 51.54 -13.16
N ARG A 186 0.09 52.15 -13.18
CA ARG A 186 0.54 53.11 -12.17
C ARG A 186 1.40 54.18 -12.82
#